data_AF-A0A3N2KWD8-F1
#
_entry.id   AF-A0A3N2KWD8-F1
#
_cell.length_a   1.000
_cell.length_b   1.000
_cell.length_c   1.000
_cell.angle_alpha   90.00
_cell.angle_beta   90.00
_cell.angle_gamma   90.00
#
_symmetry.space_group_name_H-M   'P 1'
#
loop_
_entity.id
_entity.type
_entity.pdbx_description
1 polymer ?
#
loop_
_entity_poly.entity_id
_entity_poly.type
_entity_poly.pdbx_seq_one_letter_code
_entity_poly.pdbx_strand_id
1 'polypeptide(L)'
;MAPAPVPGVKSTLGVFNHIGLGVGVGTNGISVEAATPITRFLALRAGVHFMPDFKFGTDVDAYYNHPVTGESVSETIDVDCGLGRTQGSVILNVYPIPSSSFFIAAGAYFSGDKLIKIKGHSDAMMNYGGMIEVGDYNIPVDKNGDVRGGLKVKGFRPYLGLGWGRSIPKRLLSFNFELGVQFEGKPEVYSETGDLKEITENEAANDFQDIIKHLKLYPNLTFRLSGKIF
;
A
#
# COMPACT_ATOMS: atom_id res chain seq x y z
N MET A 1 21.27 35.29 -44.65
CA MET A 1 22.04 34.07 -44.28
C MET A 1 21.87 33.91 -42.78
N ALA A 2 20.96 33.03 -42.35
CA ALA A 2 20.68 32.82 -40.93
C ALA A 2 21.83 32.03 -40.28
N PRO A 3 22.21 32.32 -39.02
CA PRO A 3 23.27 31.58 -38.35
C PRO A 3 22.85 30.11 -38.16
N ALA A 4 23.79 29.20 -38.39
CA ALA A 4 23.56 27.76 -38.23
C ALA A 4 23.16 27.42 -36.78
N PRO A 5 22.30 26.41 -36.56
CA PRO A 5 21.92 26.00 -35.22
C PRO A 5 23.15 25.45 -34.48
N VAL A 6 23.35 25.91 -33.24
CA VAL A 6 24.38 25.41 -32.33
C VAL A 6 24.14 23.91 -32.08
N PRO A 7 25.14 23.02 -32.27
CA PRO A 7 24.97 21.60 -31.99
C PRO A 7 24.60 21.39 -30.51
N GLY A 8 23.42 20.82 -30.27
CA GLY A 8 22.98 20.45 -28.93
C GLY A 8 23.99 19.53 -28.26
N VAL A 9 24.34 19.83 -27.02
CA VAL A 9 25.23 19.03 -26.17
C VAL A 9 24.66 17.63 -26.05
N LYS A 10 25.22 16.67 -26.80
CA LYS A 10 24.93 15.25 -26.60
C LYS A 10 25.55 14.82 -25.27
N SER A 11 24.71 14.57 -24.28
CA SER A 11 25.13 13.92 -23.04
C SER A 11 25.83 12.60 -23.37
N THR A 12 27.12 12.52 -23.05
CA THR A 12 28.05 11.42 -23.36
C THR A 12 27.69 10.10 -22.66
N LEU A 13 26.62 10.06 -21.87
CA LEU A 13 26.16 8.89 -21.10
C LEU A 13 24.84 8.28 -21.60
N GLY A 14 24.14 8.87 -22.59
CA GLY A 14 22.91 8.30 -23.17
C GLY A 14 21.73 8.14 -22.20
N VAL A 15 21.86 8.62 -20.97
CA VAL A 15 20.78 8.67 -19.97
C VAL A 15 19.68 9.59 -20.50
N PHE A 16 18.43 9.10 -20.48
CA PHE A 16 17.23 9.76 -21.03
C PHE A 16 17.04 9.73 -22.56
N ASN A 17 17.86 9.03 -23.34
CA ASN A 17 17.61 8.93 -24.79
C ASN A 17 16.41 8.04 -25.16
N HIS A 18 15.93 7.18 -24.24
CA HIS A 18 14.77 6.32 -24.45
C HIS A 18 13.89 6.31 -23.21
N ILE A 19 12.60 6.65 -23.37
CA ILE A 19 11.61 6.55 -22.31
C ILE A 19 10.63 5.44 -22.67
N GLY A 20 10.49 4.47 -21.78
CA GLY A 20 9.43 3.47 -21.81
C GLY A 20 8.26 3.93 -20.95
N LEU A 21 7.04 3.75 -21.46
CA LEU A 21 5.84 3.82 -20.62
C LEU A 21 5.28 2.43 -20.44
N GLY A 22 4.79 2.13 -19.24
CA GLY A 22 4.15 0.87 -18.93
C GLY A 22 2.87 1.05 -18.15
N VAL A 23 1.93 0.15 -18.44
CA VAL A 23 0.70 -0.01 -17.66
C VAL A 23 0.75 -1.39 -17.01
N GLY A 24 0.44 -1.44 -15.72
CA GLY A 24 0.48 -2.66 -14.93
C GLY A 24 -0.82 -2.95 -14.21
N VAL A 25 -1.00 -4.21 -13.84
CA VAL A 25 -2.03 -4.69 -12.92
C VAL A 25 -1.40 -5.65 -11.94
N GLY A 26 -1.79 -5.56 -10.68
CA GLY A 26 -1.19 -6.35 -9.61
C GLY A 26 -1.95 -6.25 -8.30
N THR A 27 -1.35 -6.76 -7.22
CA THR A 27 -1.92 -6.67 -5.87
C THR A 27 -2.04 -5.22 -5.40
N ASN A 28 -1.21 -4.31 -5.93
CA ASN A 28 -1.32 -2.86 -5.75
C ASN A 28 -2.35 -2.17 -6.65
N GLY A 29 -3.19 -2.94 -7.35
CA GLY A 29 -4.17 -2.43 -8.30
C GLY A 29 -3.57 -2.13 -9.68
N ILE A 30 -3.97 -1.00 -10.26
CA ILE A 30 -3.58 -0.58 -11.61
C ILE A 30 -2.41 0.40 -11.50
N SER A 31 -1.37 0.24 -12.34
CA SER A 31 -0.22 1.13 -12.33
C SER A 31 0.06 1.77 -13.68
N VAL A 32 0.59 2.99 -13.64
CA VAL A 32 1.17 3.69 -14.80
C VAL A 32 2.57 4.14 -14.43
N GLU A 33 3.55 3.74 -15.23
CA GLU A 33 4.97 3.87 -14.88
C GLU A 33 5.79 4.33 -16.08
N ALA A 34 6.73 5.25 -15.86
CA ALA A 34 7.75 5.64 -16.80
C ALA A 34 9.08 4.98 -16.42
N ALA A 35 9.84 4.52 -17.41
CA ALA A 35 11.14 3.91 -17.23
C ALA A 35 12.19 4.54 -18.15
N THR A 36 13.40 4.74 -17.65
CA THR A 36 14.55 5.25 -18.39
C THR A 36 15.79 4.39 -18.13
N PRO A 37 16.58 4.03 -19.15
CA PRO A 37 17.81 3.31 -18.94
C PRO A 37 18.85 4.29 -18.38
N ILE A 38 19.52 3.89 -17.29
CA ILE A 38 20.71 4.59 -16.79
C ILE A 38 21.96 3.94 -17.40
N THR A 39 22.00 2.61 -17.40
CA THR A 39 23.06 1.81 -18.04
C THR A 39 22.47 0.56 -18.70
N ARG A 40 23.30 -0.25 -19.35
CA ARG A 40 22.87 -1.57 -19.88
C ARG A 40 22.45 -2.57 -18.79
N PHE A 41 22.80 -2.31 -17.52
CA PHE A 41 22.46 -3.14 -16.37
C PHE A 41 21.42 -2.48 -15.46
N LEU A 42 21.11 -1.19 -15.63
CA LEU A 42 20.28 -0.42 -14.71
C LEU A 42 19.24 0.39 -15.46
N ALA A 43 17.98 0.22 -15.08
CA ALA A 43 16.88 1.07 -15.50
C ALA A 43 16.22 1.70 -14.28
N LEU A 44 15.95 2.99 -14.33
CA LEU A 44 15.14 3.69 -13.34
C LEU A 44 13.68 3.66 -13.77
N ARG A 45 12.80 3.51 -12.79
CA ARG A 45 11.36 3.39 -12.98
C ARG A 45 10.65 4.24 -11.93
N ALA A 46 9.74 5.08 -12.38
CA ALA A 46 8.90 5.88 -11.52
C ALA A 46 7.46 5.75 -11.96
N GLY A 47 6.52 5.66 -11.02
CA GLY A 47 5.13 5.49 -11.38
C GLY A 47 4.15 5.59 -10.24
N VAL A 48 2.88 5.60 -10.61
CA VAL A 48 1.74 5.69 -9.70
C VAL A 48 0.93 4.40 -9.76
N HIS A 49 0.49 3.94 -8.60
CA HIS A 49 -0.30 2.73 -8.40
C HIS A 49 -1.61 3.09 -7.72
N PHE A 50 -2.72 2.64 -8.27
CA PHE A 50 -4.06 2.90 -7.78
C PHE A 50 -4.74 1.57 -7.47
N MET A 51 -4.93 1.31 -6.18
CA MET A 51 -5.72 0.20 -5.66
C MET A 51 -7.09 0.74 -5.27
N PRO A 52 -8.18 0.27 -5.90
CA PRO A 52 -9.53 0.68 -5.52
C PRO A 52 -9.82 0.26 -4.07
N ASP A 53 -10.76 0.97 -3.43
CA ASP A 53 -11.17 0.69 -2.07
C ASP A 53 -12.06 -0.55 -2.04
N PHE A 54 -11.49 -1.69 -1.67
CA PHE A 54 -12.24 -2.92 -1.45
C PHE A 54 -12.89 -2.86 -0.08
N LYS A 55 -14.22 -2.91 -0.07
CA LYS A 55 -15.02 -2.92 1.16
C LYS A 55 -15.41 -4.34 1.52
N PHE A 56 -15.19 -4.71 2.76
CA PHE A 56 -15.64 -5.98 3.34
C PHE A 56 -16.37 -5.65 4.64
N GLY A 57 -17.61 -6.12 4.76
CA GLY A 57 -18.35 -6.07 6.02
C GLY A 57 -17.90 -7.22 6.90
N THR A 58 -17.63 -6.94 8.16
CA THR A 58 -17.43 -7.95 9.19
C THR A 58 -18.21 -7.58 10.43
N ASP A 59 -18.68 -8.59 11.12
CA ASP A 59 -19.38 -8.45 12.39
C ASP A 59 -18.31 -8.37 13.48
N VAL A 60 -18.36 -7.33 14.33
CA VAL A 60 -17.43 -7.17 15.46
C VAL A 60 -18.22 -7.00 16.74
N ASP A 61 -17.83 -7.71 17.79
CA ASP A 61 -18.43 -7.58 19.10
C ASP A 61 -18.04 -6.25 19.75
N ALA A 62 -19.03 -5.48 20.17
CA ALA A 62 -18.89 -4.21 20.84
C ALA A 62 -19.40 -4.31 22.27
N TYR A 63 -18.68 -3.69 23.20
CA TYR A 63 -19.02 -3.73 24.61
C TYR A 63 -19.44 -2.35 25.09
N TYR A 64 -20.59 -2.29 25.76
CA TYR A 64 -21.03 -1.08 26.46
C TYR A 64 -21.54 -1.42 27.86
N ASN A 65 -21.36 -0.48 28.78
CA ASN A 65 -21.93 -0.61 30.12
C ASN A 65 -23.40 -0.18 30.06
N HIS A 66 -24.31 -1.11 30.33
CA HIS A 66 -25.73 -0.82 30.30
C HIS A 66 -26.10 0.14 31.45
N PRO A 67 -26.60 1.35 31.15
CA PRO A 67 -26.70 2.44 32.13
C PRO A 67 -27.74 2.20 33.24
N VAL A 68 -28.63 1.21 33.07
CA VAL A 68 -29.71 0.90 34.03
C VAL A 68 -29.35 -0.25 34.99
N THR A 69 -28.54 -1.20 34.53
CA THR A 69 -28.22 -2.43 35.29
C THR A 69 -26.77 -2.46 35.77
N GLY A 70 -25.89 -1.66 35.18
CA GLY A 70 -24.45 -1.67 35.47
C GLY A 70 -23.72 -2.92 34.91
N GLU A 71 -24.40 -3.72 34.10
CA GLU A 71 -23.84 -4.92 33.45
C GLU A 71 -23.22 -4.56 32.10
N SER A 72 -22.09 -5.19 31.77
CA SER A 72 -21.48 -5.12 30.45
C SER A 72 -22.31 -5.92 29.45
N VAL A 73 -22.91 -5.25 28.48
CA VAL A 73 -23.69 -5.87 27.40
C VAL A 73 -22.82 -5.91 26.14
N SER A 74 -22.76 -7.09 25.52
CA SER A 74 -22.13 -7.28 24.21
C SER A 74 -23.19 -7.15 23.12
N GLU A 75 -22.92 -6.33 22.12
CA GLU A 75 -23.74 -6.15 20.93
C GLU A 75 -22.84 -6.26 19.69
N THR A 76 -23.30 -6.99 18.69
CA THR A 76 -22.57 -7.13 17.43
C THR A 76 -22.84 -5.92 16.55
N ILE A 77 -21.79 -5.20 16.15
CA ILE A 77 -21.88 -4.05 15.24
C ILE A 77 -21.37 -4.47 13.86
N ASP A 78 -22.13 -4.10 12.82
CA ASP A 78 -21.67 -4.21 11.43
C ASP A 78 -20.56 -3.20 11.18
N VAL A 79 -19.37 -3.70 10.85
CA VAL A 79 -18.19 -2.87 10.62
C VAL A 79 -17.75 -2.98 9.17
N ASP A 80 -17.75 -1.84 8.49
CA ASP A 80 -17.19 -1.66 7.16
C ASP A 80 -15.66 -1.51 7.24
N CYS A 81 -14.95 -2.50 6.71
CA CYS A 81 -13.51 -2.43 6.49
C CYS A 81 -13.19 -2.04 5.05
N GLY A 82 -12.46 -0.94 4.86
CA GLY A 82 -11.97 -0.46 3.56
C GLY A 82 -10.47 -0.67 3.39
N LEU A 83 -10.08 -1.32 2.31
CA LEU A 83 -8.70 -1.50 1.86
C LEU A 83 -8.50 -0.85 0.49
N GLY A 84 -7.98 0.37 0.46
CA GLY A 84 -7.74 1.14 -0.76
C GLY A 84 -6.54 2.06 -0.62
N ARG A 85 -5.77 2.23 -1.70
CA ARG A 85 -4.48 2.93 -1.63
C ARG A 85 -4.05 3.54 -2.96
N THR A 86 -3.52 4.76 -2.92
CA THR A 86 -2.76 5.35 -4.02
C THR A 86 -1.30 5.49 -3.60
N GLN A 87 -0.38 5.02 -4.44
CA GLN A 87 1.06 5.00 -4.14
C GLN A 87 1.87 5.60 -5.28
N GLY A 88 2.85 6.43 -4.94
CA GLY A 88 4.00 6.70 -5.80
C GLY A 88 5.06 5.61 -5.62
N SER A 89 5.90 5.41 -6.63
CA SER A 89 7.01 4.47 -6.59
C SER A 89 8.22 5.00 -7.33
N VAL A 90 9.41 4.68 -6.81
CA VAL A 90 10.70 4.88 -7.47
C VAL A 90 11.52 3.62 -7.29
N ILE A 91 11.85 2.94 -8.39
CA ILE A 91 12.43 1.60 -8.42
C ILE A 91 13.58 1.55 -9.42
N LEU A 92 14.69 0.96 -9.02
CA LEU A 92 15.80 0.59 -9.89
C LEU A 92 15.67 -0.88 -10.26
N ASN A 93 15.62 -1.16 -11.56
CA ASN A 93 15.69 -2.50 -12.11
C ASN A 93 17.14 -2.79 -12.50
N VAL A 94 17.77 -3.71 -11.76
CA VAL A 94 19.11 -4.22 -11.99
C VAL A 94 19.01 -5.48 -12.83
N TYR A 95 19.65 -5.51 -13.98
CA TYR A 95 19.73 -6.66 -14.90
C TYR A 95 21.11 -7.30 -14.78
N PRO A 96 21.32 -8.34 -13.95
CA PRO A 96 22.66 -8.90 -13.74
C PRO A 96 23.30 -9.45 -15.02
N ILE A 97 22.45 -9.95 -15.93
CA ILE A 97 22.86 -10.48 -17.24
C ILE A 97 22.16 -9.65 -18.34
N PRO A 98 22.86 -8.76 -19.06
CA PRO A 98 22.24 -7.85 -20.05
C PRO A 98 21.53 -8.54 -21.21
N SER A 99 21.90 -9.79 -21.54
CA SER A 99 21.22 -10.60 -22.55
C SER A 99 19.92 -11.21 -22.04
N SER A 100 19.80 -11.43 -20.73
CA SER A 100 18.60 -11.94 -20.07
C SER A 100 17.52 -10.85 -19.99
N SER A 101 16.31 -11.28 -19.62
CA SER A 101 15.22 -10.39 -19.21
C SER A 101 14.94 -10.50 -17.71
N PHE A 102 15.73 -11.28 -16.98
CA PHE A 102 15.66 -11.31 -15.52
C PHE A 102 16.19 -9.99 -14.91
N PHE A 103 15.50 -9.48 -13.90
CA PHE A 103 15.94 -8.31 -13.14
C PHE A 103 15.62 -8.43 -11.65
N ILE A 104 16.39 -7.68 -10.87
CA ILE A 104 16.16 -7.42 -9.45
C ILE A 104 15.65 -5.98 -9.36
N ALA A 105 14.49 -5.80 -8.74
CA ALA A 105 13.87 -4.51 -8.49
C ALA A 105 14.21 -4.07 -7.06
N ALA A 106 14.82 -2.90 -6.90
CA ALA A 106 15.12 -2.32 -5.59
C ALA A 106 14.69 -0.85 -5.57
N GLY A 107 13.95 -0.44 -4.55
CA GLY A 107 13.44 0.93 -4.50
C GLY A 107 12.53 1.18 -3.31
N ALA A 108 11.55 2.06 -3.49
CA ALA A 108 10.56 2.35 -2.48
C ALA A 108 9.21 2.77 -3.06
N TYR A 109 8.17 2.54 -2.27
CA TYR A 109 6.83 3.08 -2.45
C TYR A 109 6.58 4.20 -1.45
N PHE A 110 5.75 5.16 -1.87
CA PHE A 110 5.37 6.35 -1.11
C PHE A 110 3.84 6.44 -1.13
N SER A 111 3.23 6.38 0.05
CA SER A 111 1.77 6.34 0.20
C SER A 111 1.34 7.11 1.44
N GLY A 112 0.04 7.38 1.56
CA GLY A 112 -0.57 7.68 2.85
C GLY A 112 -0.30 6.56 3.87
N ASP A 113 -0.44 6.92 5.14
CA ASP A 113 -0.18 6.05 6.29
C ASP A 113 -1.34 5.06 6.55
N LYS A 114 -2.59 5.44 6.28
CA LYS A 114 -3.76 4.56 6.45
C LYS A 114 -3.72 3.36 5.50
N LEU A 115 -3.57 2.16 6.06
CA LEU A 115 -3.58 0.89 5.33
C LEU A 115 -4.99 0.31 5.28
N ILE A 116 -5.62 0.13 6.45
CA ILE A 116 -6.99 -0.36 6.61
C ILE A 116 -7.80 0.72 7.32
N LYS A 117 -9.00 0.99 6.82
CA LYS A 117 -9.96 1.91 7.44
C LYS A 117 -11.13 1.09 7.96
N ILE A 118 -11.47 1.29 9.22
CA ILE A 118 -12.56 0.63 9.92
C ILE A 118 -13.61 1.70 10.22
N LYS A 119 -14.85 1.45 9.81
CA LYS A 119 -16.00 2.31 10.10
C LYS A 119 -17.15 1.45 10.58
N GLY A 120 -17.67 1.75 11.77
CA GLY A 120 -18.86 1.11 12.33
C GLY A 120 -19.83 2.17 12.84
N HIS A 121 -21.11 1.81 12.94
CA HIS A 121 -22.15 2.68 13.48
C HIS A 121 -23.12 1.84 14.32
N SER A 122 -23.49 2.33 15.51
CA SER A 122 -24.54 1.73 16.34
C SER A 122 -25.45 2.80 16.95
N ASP A 123 -26.74 2.71 16.64
CA ASP A 123 -27.79 3.54 17.20
C ASP A 123 -27.94 3.34 18.73
N ALA A 124 -27.68 2.11 19.22
CA ALA A 124 -27.83 1.77 20.64
C ALA A 124 -26.77 2.43 21.53
N MET A 125 -25.62 2.80 20.96
CA MET A 125 -24.52 3.47 21.69
C MET A 125 -24.56 5.00 21.57
N MET A 126 -25.53 5.57 20.85
CA MET A 126 -25.74 7.01 20.76
C MET A 126 -26.02 7.60 22.15
N ASN A 127 -25.34 8.71 22.48
CA ASN A 127 -25.40 9.39 23.79
C ASN A 127 -24.89 8.60 25.01
N TYR A 128 -24.76 7.27 24.93
CA TYR A 128 -24.25 6.42 26.02
C TYR A 128 -22.74 6.19 25.93
N GLY A 129 -22.19 6.21 24.70
CA GLY A 129 -20.80 5.84 24.43
C GLY A 129 -20.58 4.33 24.58
N GLY A 130 -19.42 3.86 24.15
CA GLY A 130 -19.04 2.45 24.19
C GLY A 130 -17.64 2.24 23.65
N MET A 131 -17.20 0.98 23.60
CA MET A 131 -15.90 0.60 23.02
C MET A 131 -16.10 -0.59 22.08
N ILE A 132 -15.48 -0.52 20.90
CA ILE A 132 -15.34 -1.68 20.02
C ILE A 132 -13.94 -2.26 20.22
N GLU A 133 -13.88 -3.56 20.43
CA GLU A 133 -12.62 -4.31 20.54
C GLU A 133 -12.08 -4.58 19.13
N VAL A 134 -10.90 -4.03 18.82
CA VAL A 134 -10.19 -4.28 17.56
C VAL A 134 -8.80 -4.81 17.89
N GLY A 135 -8.69 -6.12 18.02
CA GLY A 135 -7.50 -6.78 18.58
C GLY A 135 -7.28 -6.32 20.02
N ASP A 136 -6.05 -5.96 20.38
CA ASP A 136 -5.67 -5.55 21.75
C ASP A 136 -6.08 -4.10 22.11
N TYR A 137 -6.86 -3.44 21.26
CA TYR A 137 -7.22 -2.03 21.41
C TYR A 137 -8.73 -1.84 21.46
N ASN A 138 -9.15 -1.06 22.46
CA ASN A 138 -10.51 -0.54 22.53
C ASN A 138 -10.58 0.79 21.79
N ILE A 139 -11.31 0.80 20.66
CA ILE A 139 -11.61 2.03 19.91
C ILE A 139 -12.91 2.62 20.48
N PRO A 140 -12.88 3.86 20.99
CA PRO A 140 -14.07 4.48 21.57
C PRO A 140 -15.10 4.81 20.50
N VAL A 141 -16.38 4.58 20.83
CA VAL A 141 -17.54 5.04 20.07
C VAL A 141 -17.78 6.51 20.41
N ASP A 142 -17.97 7.34 19.39
CA ASP A 142 -18.29 8.74 19.60
C ASP A 142 -19.74 8.93 20.06
N LYS A 143 -20.12 10.17 20.38
CA LYS A 143 -21.46 10.49 20.89
C LYS A 143 -22.59 10.19 19.89
N ASN A 144 -22.26 10.09 18.60
CA ASN A 144 -23.19 9.80 17.52
C ASN A 144 -23.29 8.29 17.25
N GLY A 145 -22.63 7.43 18.04
CA GLY A 145 -22.62 6.00 17.80
C GLY A 145 -21.62 5.57 16.71
N ASP A 146 -20.76 6.47 16.21
CA ASP A 146 -19.78 6.16 15.18
C ASP A 146 -18.47 5.66 15.79
N VAL A 147 -17.87 4.66 15.13
CA VAL A 147 -16.47 4.25 15.36
C VAL A 147 -15.69 4.42 14.07
N ARG A 148 -14.55 5.11 14.16
CA ARG A 148 -13.65 5.30 13.04
C ARG A 148 -12.22 5.07 13.48
N GLY A 149 -11.53 4.16 12.79
CA GLY A 149 -10.14 3.84 13.09
C GLY A 149 -9.53 2.94 12.03
N GLY A 150 -8.56 2.14 12.44
CA GLY A 150 -7.99 1.07 11.63
C GLY A 150 -6.50 0.93 11.81
N LEU A 151 -5.82 0.44 10.77
CA LEU A 151 -4.38 0.22 10.78
C LEU A 151 -3.67 1.26 9.91
N LYS A 152 -2.65 1.89 10.47
CA LYS A 152 -1.71 2.75 9.74
C LYS A 152 -0.32 2.12 9.73
N VAL A 153 0.42 2.37 8.67
CA VAL A 153 1.83 1.97 8.50
C VAL A 153 2.63 3.16 8.00
N LYS A 154 3.95 2.99 7.82
CA LYS A 154 4.80 4.09 7.36
C LYS A 154 4.47 4.50 5.92
N GLY A 155 4.54 5.81 5.66
CA GLY A 155 4.33 6.34 4.31
C GLY A 155 5.46 5.97 3.33
N PHE A 156 6.69 5.82 3.83
CA PHE A 156 7.85 5.32 3.07
C PHE A 156 8.02 3.82 3.28
N ARG A 157 8.00 3.05 2.19
CA ARG A 157 8.05 1.58 2.22
C ARG A 157 9.16 1.10 1.29
N PRO A 158 10.33 0.70 1.82
CA PRO A 158 11.36 0.04 1.01
C PRO A 158 10.78 -1.15 0.24
N TYR A 159 11.36 -1.46 -0.91
CA TYR A 159 10.88 -2.51 -1.79
C TYR A 159 12.02 -3.31 -2.39
N LEU A 160 11.83 -4.63 -2.42
CA LEU A 160 12.70 -5.57 -3.11
C LEU A 160 11.84 -6.55 -3.89
N GLY A 161 12.23 -6.83 -5.13
CA GLY A 161 11.52 -7.77 -5.99
C GLY A 161 12.42 -8.44 -7.01
N LEU A 162 11.90 -9.52 -7.57
CA LEU A 162 12.48 -10.26 -8.67
C LEU A 162 11.49 -10.23 -9.82
N GLY A 163 11.97 -10.02 -11.03
CA GLY A 163 11.12 -9.93 -12.19
C GLY A 163 11.74 -10.46 -13.46
N TRP A 164 10.88 -10.62 -14.45
CA TRP A 164 11.22 -11.08 -15.78
C TRP A 164 10.54 -10.20 -16.81
N GLY A 165 11.30 -9.75 -17.81
CA GLY A 165 10.86 -8.80 -18.83
C GLY A 165 11.80 -7.61 -18.95
N ARG A 166 11.52 -6.71 -19.88
CA ARG A 166 12.25 -5.45 -20.00
C ARG A 166 11.31 -4.27 -19.79
N SER A 167 11.62 -3.43 -18.81
CA SER A 167 10.88 -2.18 -18.59
C SER A 167 11.01 -1.21 -19.76
N ILE A 168 12.10 -1.34 -20.53
CA ILE A 168 12.27 -0.68 -21.83
C ILE A 168 12.37 -1.79 -22.89
N PRO A 169 11.33 -1.98 -23.69
CA PRO A 169 11.31 -2.98 -24.74
C PRO A 169 12.47 -2.85 -25.73
N LYS A 170 13.04 -3.98 -26.17
CA LYS A 170 13.93 -4.03 -27.35
C LYS A 170 13.15 -3.84 -28.67
N ARG A 171 11.85 -4.15 -28.67
CA ARG A 171 10.88 -3.99 -29.78
C ARG A 171 9.79 -2.99 -29.37
N LEU A 172 8.66 -2.94 -30.06
CA LEU A 172 7.58 -2.00 -29.72
C LEU A 172 6.98 -2.24 -28.32
N LEU A 173 6.84 -3.52 -27.93
CA LEU A 173 6.19 -3.94 -26.68
C LEU A 173 7.03 -4.96 -25.90
N SER A 174 6.91 -4.96 -24.58
CA SER A 174 7.43 -5.99 -23.68
C SER A 174 6.40 -6.30 -22.61
N PHE A 175 6.18 -7.59 -22.36
CA PHE A 175 5.50 -8.04 -21.15
C PHE A 175 6.52 -8.16 -20.02
N ASN A 176 6.10 -7.85 -18.79
CA ASN A 176 6.89 -7.98 -17.59
C ASN A 176 6.08 -8.64 -16.49
N PHE A 177 6.76 -9.45 -15.71
CA PHE A 177 6.30 -10.07 -14.48
C PHE A 177 7.23 -9.64 -13.35
N GLU A 178 6.67 -9.32 -12.18
CA GLU A 178 7.45 -8.94 -11.01
C GLU A 178 6.77 -9.45 -9.74
N LEU A 179 7.53 -10.14 -8.90
CA LEU A 179 7.14 -10.57 -7.57
C LEU A 179 8.10 -9.93 -6.56
N GLY A 180 7.58 -9.26 -5.56
CA GLY A 180 8.39 -8.60 -4.55
C GLY A 180 7.65 -8.40 -3.25
N VAL A 181 8.27 -7.63 -2.37
CA VAL A 181 7.74 -7.34 -1.04
C VAL A 181 8.04 -5.88 -0.69
N GLN A 182 7.03 -5.20 -0.16
CA GLN A 182 7.19 -3.89 0.45
C GLN A 182 7.36 -4.05 1.96
N PHE A 183 8.35 -3.37 2.53
CA PHE A 183 8.62 -3.36 3.96
C PHE A 183 7.84 -2.20 4.57
N GLU A 184 6.65 -2.47 5.11
CA GLU A 184 5.73 -1.44 5.61
C GLU A 184 6.07 -0.96 7.03
N GLY A 185 6.86 -1.77 7.77
CA GLY A 185 7.13 -1.54 9.18
C GLY A 185 6.01 -2.06 10.07
N LYS A 186 6.13 -1.90 11.39
CA LYS A 186 5.08 -2.34 12.34
C LYS A 186 3.81 -1.52 12.10
N PRO A 187 2.66 -2.15 11.77
CA PRO A 187 1.38 -1.46 11.77
C PRO A 187 1.03 -0.96 13.17
N GLU A 188 0.40 0.22 13.22
CA GLU A 188 -0.13 0.83 14.43
C GLU A 188 -1.65 0.97 14.28
N VAL A 189 -2.38 0.69 15.36
CA VAL A 189 -3.81 1.00 15.42
C VAL A 189 -3.97 2.51 15.59
N TYR A 190 -4.94 3.10 14.90
CA TYR A 190 -5.35 4.48 15.11
C TYR A 190 -6.86 4.57 15.32
N SER A 191 -7.27 5.58 16.07
CA SER A 191 -8.66 5.96 16.31
C SER A 191 -8.84 7.42 15.92
N GLU A 192 -9.92 7.73 15.21
CA GLU A 192 -10.36 9.09 14.90
C GLU A 192 -11.47 9.57 15.86
N THR A 193 -12.02 8.66 16.67
CA THR A 193 -13.15 8.91 17.58
C THR A 193 -12.75 9.10 19.06
N GLY A 194 -11.46 8.99 19.38
CA GLY A 194 -10.92 9.27 20.72
C GLY A 194 -9.63 8.52 21.04
N ASP A 195 -9.14 8.68 22.27
CA ASP A 195 -7.89 8.03 22.73
C ASP A 195 -8.03 6.51 22.81
N LEU A 196 -7.01 5.80 22.31
CA LEU A 196 -6.93 4.35 22.40
C LEU A 196 -6.66 3.93 23.84
N LYS A 197 -7.41 2.94 24.33
CA LYS A 197 -7.09 2.25 25.59
C LYS A 197 -6.48 0.89 25.26
N GLU A 198 -5.27 0.68 25.76
CA GLU A 198 -4.55 -0.59 25.65
C GLU A 198 -5.18 -1.61 26.61
N ILE A 199 -5.60 -2.76 26.08
CA ILE A 199 -6.18 -3.83 26.91
C ILE A 199 -5.03 -4.47 27.69
N THR A 200 -4.95 -4.17 28.99
CA THR A 200 -3.82 -4.62 29.85
C THR A 200 -4.01 -6.03 30.40
N GLU A 201 -5.15 -6.68 30.14
CA GLU A 201 -5.47 -8.00 30.68
C GLU A 201 -6.08 -8.88 29.60
N ASN A 202 -5.25 -9.69 28.94
CA ASN A 202 -5.35 -11.16 28.91
C ASN A 202 -4.51 -11.73 27.77
N GLU A 203 -4.08 -12.97 27.97
CA GLU A 203 -3.38 -13.86 27.03
C GLU A 203 -4.24 -14.25 25.81
N ALA A 204 -5.06 -13.34 25.29
CA ALA A 204 -5.80 -13.51 24.06
C ALA A 204 -5.01 -12.90 22.89
N ALA A 205 -5.06 -13.59 21.76
CA ALA A 205 -4.63 -13.13 20.43
C ALA A 205 -3.16 -13.34 20.00
N ASN A 206 -2.63 -14.56 20.16
CA ASN A 206 -1.50 -15.03 19.33
C ASN A 206 -1.78 -14.80 17.82
N ASP A 207 -3.01 -15.05 17.38
CA ASP A 207 -3.39 -14.97 15.96
C ASP A 207 -3.38 -13.52 15.42
N PHE A 208 -3.85 -12.55 16.20
CA PHE A 208 -3.86 -11.14 15.77
C PHE A 208 -2.46 -10.53 15.77
N GLN A 209 -1.64 -10.85 16.78
CA GLN A 209 -0.22 -10.47 16.76
C GLN A 209 0.51 -11.07 15.57
N ASP A 210 0.17 -12.29 15.17
CA ASP A 210 0.75 -12.92 14.00
C ASP A 210 0.27 -12.28 12.69
N ILE A 211 -0.98 -11.82 12.60
CA ILE A 211 -1.48 -11.01 11.48
C ILE A 211 -0.72 -9.67 11.39
N ILE A 212 -0.55 -8.95 12.51
CA ILE A 212 0.22 -7.69 12.57
C ILE A 212 1.68 -7.92 12.18
N LYS A 213 2.29 -9.04 12.60
CA LYS A 213 3.65 -9.40 12.20
C LYS A 213 3.75 -9.64 10.70
N HIS A 214 2.80 -10.34 10.09
CA HIS A 214 2.77 -10.58 8.65
C HIS A 214 2.53 -9.29 7.86
N LEU A 215 1.67 -8.40 8.36
CA LEU A 215 1.40 -7.08 7.76
C LEU A 215 2.62 -6.14 7.73
N LYS A 216 3.72 -6.46 8.45
CA LYS A 216 5.00 -5.74 8.28
C LYS A 216 5.56 -5.86 6.87
N LEU A 217 5.19 -6.92 6.16
CA LEU A 217 5.61 -7.25 4.81
C LEU A 217 4.39 -7.34 3.91
N TYR A 218 4.33 -6.51 2.88
CA TYR A 218 3.25 -6.55 1.91
C TYR A 218 3.73 -7.22 0.61
N PRO A 219 3.30 -8.45 0.31
CA PRO A 219 3.67 -9.13 -0.92
C PRO A 219 3.07 -8.38 -2.13
N ASN A 220 3.90 -8.17 -3.14
CA ASN A 220 3.51 -7.50 -4.36
C ASN A 220 3.70 -8.42 -5.56
N LEU A 221 2.63 -8.62 -6.32
CA LEU A 221 2.69 -9.28 -7.62
C LEU A 221 2.19 -8.31 -8.69
N THR A 222 2.95 -8.14 -9.77
CA THR A 222 2.58 -7.20 -10.84
C THR A 222 2.88 -7.80 -12.21
N PHE A 223 1.90 -7.69 -13.10
CA PHE A 223 2.04 -7.92 -14.53
C PHE A 223 1.99 -6.58 -15.25
N ARG A 224 2.80 -6.41 -16.29
CA ARG A 224 2.91 -5.11 -16.97
C ARG A 224 3.20 -5.24 -18.44
N LEU A 225 2.52 -4.42 -19.23
CA LEU A 225 2.85 -4.18 -20.62
C LEU A 225 3.62 -2.86 -20.71
N SER A 226 4.80 -2.87 -21.33
CA SER A 226 5.62 -1.68 -21.56
C SER A 226 5.79 -1.44 -23.04
N GLY A 227 5.63 -0.20 -23.45
CA GLY A 227 5.88 0.29 -24.80
C GLY A 227 7.05 1.25 -24.83
N LYS A 228 7.83 1.23 -25.92
CA LYS A 228 8.87 2.22 -26.18
C LYS A 228 8.27 3.38 -26.96
N ILE A 229 8.45 4.62 -26.48
CA ILE A 229 7.92 5.81 -27.16
C ILE A 229 9.01 6.55 -27.95
N PHE A 230 10.24 6.60 -27.42
CA PHE A 230 11.42 7.19 -28.07
C PHE A 230 12.63 6.29 -27.88
#